data_AF-A0A565AZ31-F1
#
_entry.id   AF-A0A565AZ31-F1
#
_cell.length_a   1.000
_cell.length_b   1.000
_cell.length_c   1.000
_cell.angle_alpha   90.00
_cell.angle_beta   90.00
_cell.angle_gamma   90.00
#
_symmetry.space_group_name_H-M   'P 1'
#
loop_
_entity.id
_entity.type
_entity.pdbx_description
1 polymer ?
#
loop_
_entity_poly.entity_id
_entity_poly.type
_entity_poly.pdbx_seq_one_letter_code
_entity_poly.pdbx_strand_id
1 'polypeptide(L)'
;MGIVGFQWGANQLTLLQNRDNWETRQVLLYKFIYNFVHQYALHCWLMSKCVIQRVIKAAAWNEGENILRGRCEESDGTWFCVSKRGRVAFLVDSALMVNMFDENGRGPESTPVEFFLSGLSPEMFAAKLVAEENEYHSQFEDEDDDEMSGRAYELIVADITSGSMVYISKPSSVESVVHTQQVAFGVHTLSLEGLDSGSPKDQRLRGLFNEMIGQNGNQELPPMNELAARLYDPTEAVPGDELTALFVDKIANLASSELDHERCGTTSTTAFSVNHTNKAKFYERYLENGNWYESNFAFNIA
;
A
#
# COMPACT_ATOMS: atom_id res chain seq x y z
N MET A 1 7.29 -0.47 1.53
CA MET A 1 7.62 0.51 0.47
C MET A 1 7.00 0.05 -0.85
N GLY A 2 6.86 0.95 -1.82
CA GLY A 2 6.39 0.60 -3.15
C GLY A 2 6.22 1.83 -4.02
N ILE A 3 5.87 1.61 -5.27
CA ILE A 3 5.48 2.67 -6.18
C ILE A 3 4.31 2.21 -7.03
N VAL A 4 3.42 3.15 -7.30
CA VAL A 4 2.22 2.94 -8.08
C VAL A 4 2.15 3.99 -9.16
N GLY A 5 1.87 3.58 -10.39
CA GLY A 5 1.51 4.44 -11.50
C GLY A 5 0.09 4.09 -11.92
N PHE A 6 -0.78 5.07 -12.07
CA PHE A 6 -2.15 4.81 -12.46
C PHE A 6 -2.74 5.90 -13.35
N GLN A 7 -3.67 5.48 -14.21
CA GLN A 7 -4.53 6.36 -14.96
C GLN A 7 -5.96 6.19 -14.46
N TRP A 8 -6.52 7.28 -14.00
CA TRP A 8 -7.89 7.37 -13.53
C TRP A 8 -8.75 8.12 -14.54
N GLY A 9 -9.93 7.58 -14.84
CA GLY A 9 -10.88 8.14 -15.78
C GLY A 9 -12.31 7.77 -15.46
N ALA A 10 -13.26 8.27 -16.26
CA ALA A 10 -14.67 7.97 -16.08
C ALA A 10 -14.94 6.47 -16.24
N ASN A 11 -15.19 5.80 -15.10
CA ASN A 11 -15.40 4.35 -14.98
C ASN A 11 -14.24 3.51 -15.55
N GLN A 12 -13.02 4.04 -15.47
CA GLN A 12 -11.82 3.37 -15.93
C GLN A 12 -10.67 3.56 -14.97
N LEU A 13 -9.91 2.49 -14.78
CA LEU A 13 -8.68 2.51 -14.01
C LEU A 13 -7.66 1.64 -14.74
N THR A 14 -6.46 2.14 -14.96
CA THR A 14 -5.29 1.31 -15.26
C THR A 14 -4.26 1.57 -14.20
N LEU A 15 -3.66 0.53 -13.64
CA LEU A 15 -2.83 0.56 -12.45
C LEU A 15 -1.66 -0.38 -12.63
N LEU A 16 -0.47 0.09 -12.28
CA LEU A 16 0.75 -0.71 -12.15
C LEU A 16 1.35 -0.43 -10.78
N GLN A 17 1.69 -1.48 -10.03
CA GLN A 17 2.21 -1.35 -8.68
C GLN A 17 3.37 -2.31 -8.48
N ASN A 18 4.52 -1.78 -8.05
CA ASN A 18 5.58 -2.58 -7.44
C ASN A 18 5.49 -2.45 -5.93
N ARG A 19 5.60 -3.59 -5.26
CA ARG A 19 5.64 -3.68 -3.80
C ARG A 19 7.03 -4.12 -3.37
N ASP A 20 7.70 -3.23 -2.64
CA ASP A 20 9.02 -3.47 -2.10
C ASP A 20 8.90 -3.90 -0.64
N ASN A 21 9.67 -4.93 -0.28
CA ASN A 21 9.70 -5.46 1.07
C ASN A 21 11.12 -5.52 1.60
N TRP A 22 11.22 -5.47 2.92
CA TRP A 22 12.48 -5.58 3.62
C TRP A 22 12.63 -6.98 4.22
N GLU A 23 13.80 -7.60 4.07
CA GLU A 23 14.09 -8.91 4.70
C GLU A 23 14.12 -8.81 6.23
N THR A 24 14.51 -7.66 6.77
CA THR A 24 14.73 -7.43 8.20
C THR A 24 13.84 -6.34 8.77
N ARG A 25 12.61 -6.17 8.25
CA ARG A 25 11.71 -5.14 8.78
C ARG A 25 11.44 -5.40 10.26
N GLN A 26 11.94 -4.52 11.12
CA GLN A 26 11.61 -4.55 12.54
C GLN A 26 10.19 -4.04 12.72
N VAL A 27 9.39 -4.84 13.39
CA VAL A 27 8.07 -4.46 13.87
C VAL A 27 8.17 -4.29 15.37
N LEU A 28 7.74 -3.12 15.84
CA LEU A 28 7.49 -2.88 17.25
C LEU A 28 6.06 -3.32 17.55
N LEU A 29 5.94 -4.45 18.26
CA LEU A 29 4.66 -4.92 18.79
C LEU A 29 4.56 -4.43 20.23
N TYR A 30 3.59 -3.56 20.48
CA TYR A 30 3.17 -3.21 21.82
C TYR A 30 2.07 -4.18 22.24
N LYS A 31 2.37 -5.04 23.22
CA LYS A 31 1.34 -5.87 23.88
C LYS A 31 1.01 -5.26 25.23
N PHE A 32 -0.25 -4.90 25.39
CA PHE A 32 -0.81 -4.54 26.69
C PHE A 32 -0.96 -5.80 27.56
N ILE A 33 -0.21 -5.90 28.66
CA ILE A 33 -0.35 -7.01 29.62
C ILE A 33 -0.90 -6.44 30.92
N TYR A 34 -2.17 -6.76 31.23
CA TYR A 34 -2.72 -6.54 32.57
C TYR A 34 -2.10 -7.57 33.53
N ASN A 35 -1.20 -7.13 34.42
CA ASN A 35 -0.77 -7.93 35.57
C ASN A 35 -1.33 -7.35 36.86
N PHE A 36 -2.22 -8.11 37.51
CA PHE A 36 -2.78 -7.74 38.82
C PHE A 36 -1.81 -8.24 39.92
N VAL A 37 -1.03 -7.34 40.52
CA VAL A 37 -0.21 -7.66 41.69
C VAL A 37 -0.63 -6.75 42.84
N HIS A 38 -1.31 -7.35 43.82
CA HIS A 38 -1.67 -6.78 45.13
C HIS A 38 -1.99 -5.28 45.21
N GLN A 39 -3.22 -4.94 44.84
CA GLN A 39 -3.91 -3.66 45.15
C GLN A 39 -3.39 -2.42 44.40
N TYR A 40 -2.39 -2.56 43.52
CA TYR A 40 -1.97 -1.51 42.59
C TYR A 40 -2.04 -2.04 41.15
N ALA A 41 -2.68 -1.29 40.25
CA ALA A 41 -2.59 -1.52 38.82
C ALA A 41 -1.25 -0.97 38.33
N LEU A 42 -0.29 -1.85 38.05
CA LEU A 42 0.95 -1.47 37.39
C LEU A 42 0.73 -1.64 35.89
N HIS A 43 0.62 -0.53 35.16
CA HIS A 43 0.62 -0.54 33.71
C HIS A 43 2.05 -0.81 33.24
N CYS A 44 2.33 -2.03 32.79
CA CYS A 44 3.63 -2.38 32.21
C CYS A 44 3.46 -2.59 30.71
N TRP A 45 4.02 -1.69 29.92
CA TRP A 45 4.20 -1.90 28.48
C TRP A 45 5.36 -2.87 28.27
N LEU A 46 5.09 -4.01 27.63
CA LEU A 46 6.15 -4.92 27.20
C LEU A 46 6.42 -4.65 25.71
N MET A 47 7.47 -3.87 25.42
CA MET A 47 7.97 -3.73 24.06
C MET A 47 8.64 -5.03 23.63
N SER A 48 8.09 -5.69 22.61
CA SER A 48 8.75 -6.81 21.95
C SER A 48 9.10 -6.40 20.52
N LYS A 49 10.40 -6.26 20.25
CA LYS A 49 10.91 -6.11 18.89
C LYS A 49 10.83 -7.46 18.20
N CYS A 50 10.05 -7.57 17.13
CA CYS A 50 9.96 -8.77 16.32
C CYS A 50 10.38 -8.45 14.89
N VAL A 51 11.14 -9.34 14.26
CA VAL A 51 11.35 -9.30 12.81
C VAL A 51 10.19 -10.05 12.18
N ILE A 52 9.38 -9.35 11.40
CA ILE A 52 8.16 -9.89 10.78
C ILE A 52 8.43 -9.98 9.28
N GLN A 53 8.36 -11.19 8.74
CA GLN A 53 8.58 -11.42 7.31
C GLN A 53 7.22 -11.32 6.62
N ARG A 54 6.93 -10.13 6.06
CA ARG A 54 5.67 -9.83 5.38
C ARG A 54 5.54 -10.58 4.03
N VAL A 55 5.43 -11.90 4.09
CA VAL A 55 5.15 -12.81 2.96
C VAL A 55 3.74 -12.52 2.49
N ILE A 56 3.60 -12.23 1.20
CA ILE A 56 2.31 -12.04 0.57
C ILE A 56 1.97 -13.30 -0.20
N LYS A 57 0.84 -13.92 0.14
CA LYS A 57 0.24 -14.95 -0.69
C LYS A 57 -0.33 -14.32 -1.95
N ALA A 58 -0.25 -15.08 -3.05
CA ALA A 58 -0.85 -14.77 -4.33
C ALA A 58 -2.26 -14.18 -4.19
N ALA A 59 -2.58 -13.20 -5.03
CA ALA A 59 -3.92 -12.66 -5.08
C ALA A 59 -4.94 -13.75 -5.42
N ALA A 60 -5.91 -13.93 -4.53
CA ALA A 60 -6.98 -14.91 -4.67
C ALA A 60 -8.32 -14.30 -4.25
N TRP A 61 -9.41 -14.84 -4.81
CA TRP A 61 -10.74 -14.46 -4.38
C TRP A 61 -11.03 -15.02 -2.99
N ASN A 62 -11.44 -14.14 -2.08
CA ASN A 62 -12.08 -14.57 -0.85
C ASN A 62 -13.57 -14.82 -1.12
N GLU A 63 -13.99 -16.09 -1.18
CA GLU A 63 -15.36 -16.48 -1.52
C GLU A 63 -16.44 -15.88 -0.59
N GLY A 64 -16.08 -15.59 0.67
CA GLY A 64 -16.99 -14.95 1.64
C GLY A 64 -17.12 -13.44 1.47
N GLU A 65 -16.05 -12.77 1.02
CA GLU A 65 -15.98 -11.29 0.97
C GLU A 65 -16.15 -10.73 -0.44
N ASN A 66 -16.05 -11.56 -1.49
CA ASN A 66 -16.03 -11.15 -2.91
C ASN A 66 -14.94 -10.10 -3.23
N ILE A 67 -13.78 -10.23 -2.57
CA ILE A 67 -12.60 -9.39 -2.77
C ILE A 67 -11.47 -10.25 -3.35
N LEU A 68 -10.80 -9.74 -4.38
CA LEU A 68 -9.53 -10.25 -4.88
C LEU A 68 -8.41 -9.44 -4.22
N ARG A 69 -7.53 -10.10 -3.45
CA ARG A 69 -6.40 -9.47 -2.77
C ARG A 69 -5.24 -10.42 -2.55
N GLY A 70 -4.01 -9.93 -2.61
CA GLY A 70 -2.86 -10.61 -2.03
C GLY A 70 -2.92 -10.49 -0.50
N ARG A 71 -2.62 -11.54 0.24
CA ARG A 71 -2.76 -11.55 1.72
C ARG A 71 -1.41 -11.59 2.41
N CYS A 72 -1.19 -10.66 3.34
CA CYS A 72 -0.10 -10.75 4.30
C CYS A 72 -0.36 -11.94 5.23
N GLU A 73 0.58 -12.89 5.34
CA GLU A 73 0.39 -14.08 6.18
C GLU A 73 0.20 -13.75 7.66
N GLU A 74 0.86 -12.69 8.13
CA GLU A 74 0.92 -12.36 9.56
C GLU A 74 -0.22 -11.46 10.02
N SER A 75 -0.65 -10.50 9.18
CA SER A 75 -1.67 -9.51 9.55
C SER A 75 -3.01 -9.67 8.84
N ASP A 76 -3.13 -10.60 7.88
CA ASP A 76 -4.29 -10.75 6.97
C ASP A 76 -4.66 -9.48 6.17
N GLY A 77 -3.81 -8.46 6.23
CA GLY A 77 -3.94 -7.23 5.46
C GLY A 77 -3.50 -7.39 4.01
N THR A 78 -3.55 -6.29 3.26
CA THR A 78 -3.21 -6.23 1.85
C THR A 78 -2.71 -4.86 1.42
N TRP A 79 -1.95 -4.82 0.32
CA TRP A 79 -1.50 -3.59 -0.34
C TRP A 79 -2.32 -3.26 -1.60
N PHE A 80 -3.12 -4.21 -2.08
CA PHE A 80 -3.98 -4.05 -3.23
C PHE A 80 -5.19 -4.96 -3.10
N CYS A 81 -6.38 -4.40 -3.26
CA CYS A 81 -7.60 -5.19 -3.33
C CYS A 81 -8.65 -4.58 -4.25
N VAL A 82 -9.45 -5.46 -4.85
CA VAL A 82 -10.57 -5.10 -5.73
C VAL A 82 -11.77 -6.01 -5.47
N SER A 83 -12.97 -5.44 -5.51
CA SER A 83 -14.23 -6.21 -5.45
C SER A 83 -14.88 -6.34 -6.81
N LYS A 84 -15.77 -7.34 -6.94
CA LYS A 84 -16.67 -7.45 -8.09
C LYS A 84 -17.64 -6.27 -8.24
N ARG A 85 -17.77 -5.38 -7.24
CA ARG A 85 -18.62 -4.18 -7.27
C ARG A 85 -17.84 -2.92 -7.65
N GLY A 86 -16.59 -3.05 -8.08
CA GLY A 86 -15.80 -1.92 -8.57
C GLY A 86 -15.13 -1.07 -7.49
N ARG A 87 -15.24 -1.46 -6.21
CA ARG A 87 -14.40 -0.87 -5.15
C ARG A 87 -12.97 -1.35 -5.30
N VAL A 88 -12.01 -0.43 -5.22
CA VAL A 88 -10.56 -0.67 -5.33
C VAL A 88 -9.86 0.08 -4.21
N ALA A 89 -8.84 -0.53 -3.60
CA ALA A 89 -7.92 0.17 -2.72
C ALA A 89 -6.49 -0.30 -2.96
N PHE A 90 -5.54 0.63 -2.92
CA PHE A 90 -4.13 0.32 -3.00
C PHE A 90 -3.31 1.25 -2.12
N LEU A 91 -2.26 0.67 -1.55
CA LEU A 91 -1.49 1.23 -0.45
C LEU A 91 -0.01 1.23 -0.82
N VAL A 92 0.66 2.33 -0.47
CA VAL A 92 2.11 2.42 -0.33
C VAL A 92 2.43 2.79 1.11
N ASP A 93 3.45 2.16 1.70
CA ASP A 93 3.90 2.58 3.04
C ASP A 93 4.53 3.98 2.94
N SER A 94 4.15 4.92 3.81
CA SER A 94 4.83 6.22 3.95
C SER A 94 6.07 6.14 4.83
N ALA A 95 6.21 5.09 5.64
CA ALA A 95 7.37 4.87 6.51
C ALA A 95 8.31 3.79 5.93
N LEU A 96 9.59 4.15 5.80
CA LEU A 96 10.66 3.29 5.28
C LEU A 96 10.96 2.09 6.20
N MET A 97 11.00 2.32 7.52
CA MET A 97 11.66 1.42 8.48
C MET A 97 10.67 0.80 9.46
N VAL A 98 9.94 1.63 10.21
CA VAL A 98 9.03 1.19 11.28
C VAL A 98 7.59 1.43 10.83
N ASN A 99 6.84 0.35 10.64
CA ASN A 99 5.38 0.43 10.69
C ASN A 99 4.97 -0.03 12.09
N MET A 100 4.46 0.91 12.87
CA MET A 100 3.83 0.61 14.14
C MET A 100 2.50 -0.09 13.88
N PHE A 101 2.24 -1.15 14.64
CA PHE A 101 0.94 -1.80 14.66
C PHE A 101 0.12 -1.19 15.79
N ASP A 102 -1.18 -1.05 15.57
CA ASP A 102 -2.07 -0.64 16.66
C ASP A 102 -2.09 -1.70 17.78
N GLU A 103 -2.73 -1.38 18.90
CA GLU A 103 -2.94 -2.26 20.06
C GLU A 103 -3.54 -3.64 19.72
N ASN A 104 -4.20 -3.77 18.56
CA ASN A 104 -4.80 -5.01 18.07
C ASN A 104 -3.89 -5.75 17.07
N GLY A 105 -2.63 -5.31 16.91
CA GLY A 105 -1.69 -5.90 15.98
C GLY A 105 -2.08 -5.66 14.53
N ARG A 106 -2.74 -4.53 14.19
CA ARG A 106 -3.07 -4.15 12.81
C ARG A 106 -2.16 -3.02 12.30
N GLY A 107 -1.48 -3.29 11.20
CA GLY A 107 -0.64 -2.33 10.49
C GLY A 107 -1.42 -1.55 9.41
N PRO A 108 -0.75 -0.67 8.66
CA PRO A 108 -1.39 0.10 7.58
C PRO A 108 -2.05 -0.79 6.52
N GLU A 109 -1.55 -2.01 6.33
CA GLU A 109 -2.12 -2.99 5.40
C GLU A 109 -3.53 -3.50 5.77
N SER A 110 -4.05 -3.24 6.98
CA SER A 110 -5.46 -3.54 7.29
C SER A 110 -6.41 -2.51 6.69
N THR A 111 -5.95 -1.27 6.45
CA THR A 111 -6.78 -0.14 6.03
C THR A 111 -7.50 -0.38 4.71
N PRO A 112 -6.86 -0.97 3.67
CA PRO A 112 -7.59 -1.38 2.47
C PRO A 112 -8.73 -2.37 2.78
N VAL A 113 -8.50 -3.36 3.65
CA VAL A 113 -9.56 -4.33 4.04
C VAL A 113 -10.71 -3.63 4.78
N GLU A 114 -10.40 -2.71 5.69
CA GLU A 114 -11.39 -1.91 6.42
C GLU A 114 -12.27 -1.08 5.47
N PHE A 115 -11.69 -0.50 4.40
CA PHE A 115 -12.48 0.16 3.35
C PHE A 115 -13.51 -0.80 2.77
N PHE A 116 -13.10 -2.00 2.34
CA PHE A 116 -14.01 -2.98 1.77
C PHE A 116 -15.13 -3.40 2.73
N LEU A 117 -14.78 -3.72 3.98
CA LEU A 117 -15.75 -4.21 4.97
C LEU A 117 -16.72 -3.12 5.43
N SER A 118 -16.30 -1.85 5.44
CA SER A 118 -17.15 -0.73 5.90
C SER A 118 -18.35 -0.44 5.00
N GLY A 119 -18.25 -0.76 3.70
CA GLY A 119 -19.27 -0.40 2.70
C GLY A 119 -19.43 1.10 2.43
N LEU A 120 -18.58 1.96 3.01
CA LEU A 120 -18.64 3.42 2.87
C LEU A 120 -18.20 3.90 1.48
N SER A 121 -18.66 5.08 1.05
CA SER A 121 -18.07 5.74 -0.13
C SER A 121 -16.59 6.10 0.16
N PRO A 122 -15.76 6.30 -0.87
CA PRO A 122 -14.38 6.77 -0.69
C PRO A 122 -14.25 8.00 0.23
N GLU A 123 -15.13 8.99 0.06
CA GLU A 123 -15.15 10.23 0.85
C GLU A 123 -15.58 9.99 2.30
N MET A 124 -16.63 9.18 2.51
CA MET A 124 -17.09 8.83 3.85
C MET A 124 -16.05 8.01 4.60
N PHE A 125 -15.33 7.12 3.91
CA PHE A 125 -14.25 6.35 4.50
C PHE A 125 -13.07 7.25 4.88
N ALA A 126 -12.70 8.20 4.03
CA ALA A 126 -11.67 9.18 4.34
C ALA A 126 -12.05 10.03 5.57
N ALA A 127 -13.29 10.51 5.65
CA ALA A 127 -13.79 11.25 6.80
C ALA A 127 -13.81 10.41 8.09
N LYS A 128 -14.13 9.11 7.98
CA LYS A 128 -14.03 8.17 9.10
C LYS A 128 -12.61 8.08 9.63
N LEU A 129 -11.61 7.88 8.77
CA LEU A 129 -10.21 7.78 9.20
C LEU A 129 -9.71 9.06 9.88
N VAL A 130 -10.11 10.24 9.38
CA VAL A 130 -9.81 11.53 10.03
C VAL A 130 -10.43 11.59 11.43
N ALA A 131 -11.69 11.16 11.59
CA ALA A 131 -12.37 11.17 12.89
C ALA A 131 -11.73 10.20 13.89
N GLU A 132 -11.43 8.98 13.46
CA GLU A 132 -10.77 7.96 14.29
C GLU A 132 -9.39 8.40 14.77
N GLU A 133 -8.61 9.06 13.90
CA GLU A 133 -7.29 9.56 14.26
C GLU A 133 -7.33 10.71 15.28
N ASN A 134 -8.29 11.63 15.09
CA ASN A 134 -8.51 12.72 16.04
C ASN A 134 -9.01 12.21 17.40
N GLU A 135 -9.92 11.24 17.40
CA GLU A 135 -10.43 10.62 18.63
C GLU A 135 -9.29 9.89 19.37
N TYR A 136 -8.47 9.11 18.66
CA TYR A 136 -7.31 8.43 19.23
C TYR A 136 -6.36 9.42 19.91
N HIS A 137 -5.97 10.50 19.23
CA HIS A 137 -5.06 11.50 19.79
C HIS A 137 -5.65 12.34 20.93
N SER A 138 -6.96 12.60 20.92
CA SER A 138 -7.62 13.36 21.99
C SER A 138 -7.61 12.67 23.36
N GLN A 139 -7.36 11.35 23.40
CA GLN A 139 -7.34 10.57 24.63
C GLN A 139 -6.01 10.66 25.40
N PHE A 140 -4.97 11.25 24.79
CA PHE A 140 -3.59 11.26 25.32
C PHE A 140 -2.98 12.67 25.43
N GLU A 141 -3.80 13.73 25.44
CA GLU A 141 -3.34 15.14 25.44
C GLU A 141 -2.48 15.57 26.66
N ASP A 142 -2.36 14.74 27.71
CA ASP A 142 -1.71 15.07 28.99
C ASP A 142 -0.46 14.23 29.35
N GLU A 143 -0.01 13.28 28.51
CA GLU A 143 1.17 12.44 28.81
C GLU A 143 2.34 12.76 27.86
N ASP A 144 3.49 13.18 28.43
CA ASP A 144 4.78 13.40 27.77
C ASP A 144 5.42 12.08 27.25
N ASP A 145 4.63 11.16 26.72
CA ASP A 145 5.11 9.91 26.13
C ASP A 145 5.27 10.11 24.62
N ASP A 146 6.53 10.33 24.20
CA ASP A 146 7.03 10.25 22.81
C ASP A 146 6.76 8.87 22.14
N GLU A 147 6.03 7.96 22.79
CA GLU A 147 5.77 6.57 22.37
C GLU A 147 4.36 6.36 21.77
N MET A 148 3.75 7.40 21.22
CA MET A 148 2.48 7.32 20.49
C MET A 148 2.63 6.56 19.14
N SER A 149 1.90 5.45 18.99
CA SER A 149 2.09 4.47 17.91
C SER A 149 0.88 4.38 16.95
N GLY A 150 0.76 5.31 16.01
CA GLY A 150 -0.24 5.27 14.93
C GLY A 150 0.25 4.58 13.65
N ARG A 151 -0.67 4.35 12.71
CA ARG A 151 -0.30 3.86 11.36
C ARG A 151 0.24 5.00 10.51
N ALA A 152 1.20 4.71 9.62
CA ALA A 152 1.66 5.65 8.60
C ALA A 152 1.45 5.03 7.21
N TYR A 153 0.79 5.74 6.30
CA TYR A 153 0.43 5.23 4.99
C TYR A 153 0.16 6.30 3.93
N GLU A 154 0.34 5.89 2.67
CA GLU A 154 -0.17 6.56 1.48
C GLU A 154 -1.23 5.65 0.83
N LEU A 155 -2.50 6.03 0.89
CA LEU A 155 -3.63 5.18 0.52
C LEU A 155 -4.49 5.83 -0.55
N ILE A 156 -4.86 5.04 -1.56
CA ILE A 156 -5.93 5.38 -2.50
C ILE A 156 -7.10 4.44 -2.26
N VAL A 157 -8.30 5.00 -2.11
CA VAL A 157 -9.57 4.28 -2.14
C VAL A 157 -10.42 4.80 -3.29
N ALA A 158 -11.04 3.89 -4.03
CA ALA A 158 -11.84 4.23 -5.19
C ALA A 158 -13.09 3.35 -5.29
N ASP A 159 -14.10 3.91 -5.94
CA ASP A 159 -15.26 3.19 -6.44
C ASP A 159 -15.42 3.54 -7.92
N ILE A 160 -15.09 2.55 -8.76
CA ILE A 160 -15.10 2.69 -10.21
C ILE A 160 -16.50 2.96 -10.73
N THR A 161 -17.54 2.42 -10.07
CA THR A 161 -18.93 2.54 -10.54
C THR A 161 -19.50 3.94 -10.32
N SER A 162 -19.11 4.60 -9.22
CA SER A 162 -19.50 5.97 -8.92
C SER A 162 -18.53 7.02 -9.49
N GLY A 163 -17.36 6.59 -9.99
CA GLY A 163 -16.33 7.50 -10.50
C GLY A 163 -15.67 8.34 -9.39
N SER A 164 -15.70 7.85 -8.14
CA SER A 164 -15.05 8.47 -7.00
C SER A 164 -13.71 7.83 -6.69
N MET A 165 -12.70 8.66 -6.44
CA MET A 165 -11.38 8.25 -5.97
C MET A 165 -10.85 9.30 -5.01
N VAL A 166 -10.37 8.84 -3.86
CA VAL A 166 -9.84 9.69 -2.78
C VAL A 166 -8.46 9.16 -2.38
N TYR A 167 -7.53 10.10 -2.29
CA TYR A 167 -6.23 9.95 -1.70
C TYR A 167 -6.29 10.30 -0.22
N ILE A 168 -5.68 9.46 0.61
CA ILE A 168 -5.61 9.58 2.05
C ILE A 168 -4.15 9.36 2.46
N SER A 169 -3.54 10.39 3.04
CA SER A 169 -2.16 10.33 3.53
C SER A 169 -2.13 10.50 5.04
N LYS A 170 -1.37 9.62 5.67
CA LYS A 170 -0.91 9.76 7.04
C LYS A 170 0.61 9.59 7.03
N PRO A 171 1.37 10.69 6.91
CA PRO A 171 2.82 10.61 6.67
C PRO A 171 3.59 10.17 7.91
N SER A 172 3.05 10.42 9.11
CA SER A 172 3.69 10.10 10.38
C SER A 172 2.82 9.16 11.22
N SER A 173 3.45 8.24 11.93
CA SER A 173 2.80 7.42 12.95
C SER A 173 2.48 8.19 14.22
N VAL A 174 3.16 9.31 14.47
CA VAL A 174 3.08 10.07 15.73
C VAL A 174 2.15 11.27 15.61
N GLU A 175 1.99 11.83 14.41
CA GLU A 175 1.11 12.98 14.20
C GLU A 175 -0.33 12.53 13.96
N SER A 176 -1.28 13.34 14.46
CA SER A 176 -2.72 13.14 14.26
C SER A 176 -3.23 13.54 12.89
N VAL A 177 -2.39 14.20 12.10
CA VAL A 177 -2.82 14.83 10.85
C VAL A 177 -3.00 13.77 9.76
N VAL A 178 -4.26 13.61 9.33
CA VAL A 178 -4.63 12.85 8.14
C VAL A 178 -5.02 13.81 7.03
N HIS A 179 -4.29 13.75 5.91
CA HIS A 179 -4.59 14.53 4.71
C HIS A 179 -5.51 13.74 3.78
N THR A 180 -6.51 14.41 3.22
CA THR A 180 -7.42 13.81 2.25
C THR A 180 -7.58 14.70 1.03
N GLN A 181 -7.63 14.09 -0.15
CA GLN A 181 -7.78 14.81 -1.41
C GLN A 181 -8.55 13.97 -2.42
N GLN A 182 -9.48 14.59 -3.15
CA GLN A 182 -10.11 13.95 -4.30
C GLN A 182 -9.09 13.83 -5.45
N VAL A 183 -9.01 12.66 -6.07
CA VAL A 183 -8.09 12.41 -7.18
C VAL A 183 -8.78 12.79 -8.49
N ALA A 184 -8.18 13.71 -9.23
CA ALA A 184 -8.67 14.14 -10.53
C ALA A 184 -8.50 13.01 -11.57
N PHE A 185 -9.22 13.10 -12.69
CA PHE A 185 -8.94 12.22 -13.83
C PHE A 185 -7.60 12.60 -14.46
N GLY A 186 -6.82 11.60 -14.84
CA GLY A 186 -5.48 11.80 -15.37
C GLY A 186 -4.52 10.68 -15.00
N VAL A 187 -3.24 10.92 -15.25
CA VAL A 187 -2.13 10.03 -14.90
C VAL A 187 -1.51 10.53 -13.60
N HIS A 188 -1.39 9.63 -12.63
CA HIS A 188 -0.91 9.90 -11.28
C HIS A 188 0.14 8.87 -10.85
N THR A 189 0.95 9.25 -9.88
CA THR A 189 1.89 8.37 -9.19
C THR A 189 1.67 8.41 -7.69
N LEU A 190 1.89 7.30 -7.01
CA LEU A 190 1.87 7.20 -5.55
C LEU A 190 3.14 6.48 -5.11
N SER A 191 3.91 7.12 -4.24
CA SER A 191 5.11 6.54 -3.63
C SER A 191 5.14 6.85 -2.14
N LEU A 192 6.23 6.52 -1.46
CA LEU A 192 6.43 6.87 -0.05
C LEU A 192 6.43 8.39 0.20
N GLU A 193 6.69 9.20 -0.83
CA GLU A 193 6.67 10.67 -0.78
C GLU A 193 5.25 11.23 -1.03
N GLY A 194 4.25 10.37 -1.22
CA GLY A 194 2.85 10.73 -1.41
C GLY A 194 2.39 10.74 -2.87
N LEU A 195 1.20 11.32 -3.08
CA LEU A 195 0.59 11.44 -4.40
C LEU A 195 1.30 12.51 -5.24
N ASP A 196 1.74 12.13 -6.43
CA ASP A 196 2.35 13.03 -7.41
C ASP A 196 3.54 13.86 -6.86
N SER A 197 4.33 13.25 -5.97
CA SER A 197 5.44 13.88 -5.22
C SER A 197 6.45 14.63 -6.10
N GLY A 198 6.61 14.20 -7.35
CA GLY A 198 7.60 14.74 -8.26
C GLY A 198 9.02 14.20 -8.02
N SER A 199 9.17 13.18 -7.18
CA SER A 199 10.43 12.45 -7.01
C SER A 199 10.98 11.96 -8.36
N PRO A 200 12.30 11.78 -8.52
CA PRO A 200 12.87 11.22 -9.75
C PRO A 200 12.25 9.88 -10.15
N LYS A 201 11.92 9.04 -9.17
CA LYS A 201 11.27 7.73 -9.35
C LYS A 201 9.83 7.90 -9.86
N ASP A 202 9.07 8.83 -9.30
CA ASP A 202 7.71 9.19 -9.72
C ASP A 202 7.68 9.76 -11.13
N GLN A 203 8.59 10.69 -11.45
CA GLN A 203 8.69 11.28 -12.78
C GLN A 203 9.01 10.24 -13.84
N ARG A 204 9.93 9.31 -13.54
CA ARG A 204 10.26 8.18 -14.41
C ARG A 204 9.04 7.30 -14.65
N LEU A 205 8.34 6.90 -13.59
CA LEU A 205 7.15 6.06 -13.71
C LEU A 205 6.04 6.76 -14.51
N ARG A 206 5.81 8.05 -14.24
CA ARG A 206 4.85 8.86 -14.99
C ARG A 206 5.21 8.94 -16.46
N GLY A 207 6.50 9.12 -16.78
CA GLY A 207 7.01 9.10 -18.15
C GLY A 207 6.68 7.79 -18.86
N LEU A 208 7.01 6.65 -18.24
CA LEU A 208 6.66 5.33 -18.75
C LEU A 208 5.15 5.16 -18.93
N PHE A 209 4.34 5.60 -17.96
CA PHE A 209 2.88 5.50 -18.02
C PHE A 209 2.30 6.31 -19.18
N ASN A 210 2.80 7.54 -19.38
CA ASN A 210 2.42 8.38 -20.51
C ASN A 210 2.85 7.78 -21.85
N GLU A 211 4.01 7.15 -21.94
CA GLU A 211 4.42 6.42 -23.14
C GLU A 211 3.49 5.24 -23.42
N MET A 212 3.17 4.45 -22.39
CA MET A 212 2.26 3.31 -22.51
C MET A 212 0.86 3.73 -22.98
N ILE A 213 0.29 4.79 -22.42
CA ILE A 213 -1.04 5.27 -22.84
C ILE A 213 -0.96 5.98 -24.19
N GLY A 214 0.03 6.87 -24.35
CA GLY A 214 0.18 7.72 -25.52
C GLY A 214 0.49 6.95 -26.81
N GLN A 215 1.25 5.84 -26.71
CA GLN A 215 1.49 4.93 -27.84
C GLN A 215 0.24 4.13 -28.22
N ASN A 216 -0.70 3.92 -27.29
CA ASN A 216 -1.87 3.07 -27.50
C ASN A 216 -3.11 3.84 -27.99
N GLY A 217 -3.25 5.15 -27.78
CA GLY A 217 -4.41 5.91 -28.26
C GLY A 217 -5.76 5.24 -27.91
N ASN A 218 -6.69 5.16 -28.87
CA ASN A 218 -7.97 4.42 -28.74
C ASN A 218 -7.83 2.88 -28.93
N GLN A 219 -6.61 2.33 -28.99
CA GLN A 219 -6.39 0.89 -29.14
C GLN A 219 -6.49 0.16 -27.80
N GLU A 220 -6.71 -1.15 -27.87
CA GLU A 220 -6.74 -2.02 -26.69
C GLU A 220 -5.37 -2.01 -25.99
N LEU A 221 -5.37 -1.88 -24.66
CA LEU A 221 -4.16 -1.98 -23.85
C LEU A 221 -3.43 -3.30 -24.15
N PRO A 222 -2.08 -3.29 -24.17
CA PRO A 222 -1.26 -4.49 -24.22
C PRO A 222 -1.66 -5.50 -23.13
N PRO A 223 -1.31 -6.78 -23.30
CA PRO A 223 -1.46 -7.78 -22.26
C PRO A 223 -0.91 -7.29 -20.90
N MET A 224 -1.62 -7.58 -19.82
CA MET A 224 -1.28 -7.04 -18.49
C MET A 224 0.13 -7.44 -18.02
N ASN A 225 0.63 -8.61 -18.43
CA ASN A 225 2.00 -9.05 -18.16
C ASN A 225 3.04 -8.20 -18.89
N GLU A 226 2.75 -7.71 -20.11
CA GLU A 226 3.64 -6.80 -20.84
C GLU A 226 3.68 -5.41 -20.21
N LEU A 227 2.54 -4.92 -19.70
CA LEU A 227 2.50 -3.68 -18.92
C LEU A 227 3.26 -3.82 -17.61
N ALA A 228 3.05 -4.92 -16.88
CA ALA A 228 3.79 -5.23 -15.66
C ALA A 228 5.30 -5.31 -15.91
N ALA A 229 5.72 -5.89 -17.04
CA ALA A 229 7.13 -6.00 -17.39
C ALA A 229 7.85 -4.65 -17.56
N ARG A 230 7.12 -3.56 -17.81
CA ARG A 230 7.69 -2.21 -17.83
C ARG A 230 8.15 -1.75 -16.45
N LEU A 231 7.61 -2.33 -15.38
CA LEU A 231 8.04 -2.08 -14.01
C LEU A 231 9.26 -2.93 -13.61
N TYR A 232 9.82 -3.79 -14.49
CA TYR A 232 11.03 -4.57 -14.22
C TYR A 232 12.32 -3.81 -14.58
N ASP A 233 12.27 -2.47 -14.58
CA ASP A 233 13.39 -1.59 -14.92
C ASP A 233 14.28 -1.35 -13.68
N PRO A 234 15.50 -1.92 -13.64
CA PRO A 234 16.40 -1.79 -12.50
C PRO A 234 17.25 -0.53 -12.56
N THR A 235 17.04 0.32 -13.58
CA THR A 235 17.85 1.52 -13.75
C THR A 235 17.47 2.53 -12.65
N GLU A 236 18.48 3.02 -11.95
CA GLU A 236 18.36 4.08 -10.95
C GLU A 236 17.89 5.38 -11.60
N ALA A 237 16.95 6.09 -10.97
CA ALA A 237 16.59 7.45 -11.39
C ALA A 237 17.60 8.48 -10.89
N VAL A 238 18.32 8.17 -9.81
CA VAL A 238 19.43 8.96 -9.26
C VAL A 238 20.67 8.06 -9.20
N PRO A 239 21.76 8.38 -9.92
CA PRO A 239 22.97 7.56 -9.91
C PRO A 239 23.54 7.34 -8.50
N GLY A 240 23.76 6.09 -8.13
CA GLY A 240 24.26 5.67 -6.82
C GLY A 240 23.16 5.43 -5.78
N ASP A 241 21.88 5.55 -6.14
CA ASP A 241 20.73 5.28 -5.27
C ASP A 241 19.80 4.23 -5.88
N GLU A 242 20.04 2.96 -5.52
CA GLU A 242 19.30 1.78 -5.97
C GLU A 242 17.78 1.86 -5.67
N LEU A 243 17.37 2.56 -4.60
CA LEU A 243 15.95 2.65 -4.23
C LEU A 243 15.14 3.52 -5.21
N THR A 244 15.82 4.35 -5.98
CA THR A 244 15.21 5.17 -7.02
C THR A 244 14.92 4.40 -8.32
N ALA A 245 15.37 3.13 -8.41
CA ALA A 245 14.94 2.24 -9.47
C ALA A 245 13.46 1.86 -9.32
N LEU A 246 12.79 1.55 -10.43
CA LEU A 246 11.41 1.06 -10.39
C LEU A 246 11.36 -0.38 -9.89
N PHE A 247 12.34 -1.19 -10.28
CA PHE A 247 12.51 -2.57 -9.84
C PHE A 247 13.79 -2.75 -9.04
N VAL A 248 13.69 -3.35 -7.87
CA VAL A 248 14.84 -3.67 -7.04
C VAL A 248 14.94 -5.21 -6.97
N ASP A 249 15.66 -5.81 -7.94
CA ASP A 249 15.76 -7.27 -8.13
C ASP A 249 16.53 -7.96 -6.99
N LYS A 250 17.56 -7.26 -6.48
CA LYS A 250 18.37 -7.71 -5.38
C LYS A 250 18.18 -6.77 -4.22
N ILE A 251 18.22 -7.38 -3.06
CA ILE A 251 18.32 -6.73 -1.79
C ILE A 251 19.36 -5.59 -1.84
N ALA A 252 18.90 -4.34 -1.87
CA ALA A 252 19.76 -3.18 -1.71
C ALA A 252 20.23 -3.15 -0.24
N ASN A 253 21.55 -3.10 -0.02
CA ASN A 253 22.11 -2.84 1.30
C ASN A 253 22.04 -1.34 1.54
N LEU A 254 21.21 -0.93 2.49
CA LEU A 254 21.11 0.48 2.82
C LEU A 254 22.21 0.87 3.79
N ALA A 255 23.01 1.85 3.39
CA ALA A 255 23.99 2.47 4.26
C ALA A 255 23.27 3.45 5.22
N SER A 256 22.36 2.94 6.06
CA SER A 256 21.84 3.71 7.19
C SER A 256 22.79 3.48 8.39
N SER A 257 23.26 4.57 8.99
CA SER A 257 24.33 4.56 10.00
C SER A 257 23.92 3.95 11.36
N GLU A 258 22.71 3.40 11.48
CA GLU A 258 22.16 2.95 12.77
C GLU A 258 21.86 1.44 12.82
N LEU A 259 21.71 0.75 11.69
CA LEU A 259 21.50 -0.70 11.65
C LEU A 259 22.23 -1.30 10.44
N ASP A 260 23.45 -1.78 10.69
CA ASP A 260 24.23 -2.56 9.75
C ASP A 260 23.39 -3.77 9.28
N HIS A 261 23.11 -3.85 7.97
CA HIS A 261 22.56 -5.00 7.21
C HIS A 261 21.05 -5.02 6.92
N GLU A 262 20.41 -3.87 6.70
CA GLU A 262 19.03 -3.83 6.23
C GLU A 262 18.92 -3.93 4.71
N ARG A 263 17.91 -4.68 4.28
CA ARG A 263 17.88 -5.39 3.01
C ARG A 263 16.52 -5.22 2.34
N CYS A 264 16.41 -4.48 1.23
CA CYS A 264 15.14 -4.19 0.55
C CYS A 264 15.09 -4.67 -0.91
N GLY A 265 13.97 -5.26 -1.34
CA GLY A 265 13.76 -5.65 -2.75
C GLY A 265 12.29 -5.72 -3.16
N THR A 266 12.03 -5.66 -4.47
CA THR A 266 10.69 -5.83 -5.04
C THR A 266 10.24 -7.27 -4.90
N THR A 267 9.06 -7.48 -4.30
CA THR A 267 8.51 -8.82 -3.99
C THR A 267 7.20 -9.13 -4.72
N SER A 268 6.53 -8.11 -5.26
CA SER A 268 5.38 -8.31 -6.14
C SER A 268 5.26 -7.14 -7.12
N THR A 269 4.77 -7.47 -8.31
CA THR A 269 4.37 -6.53 -9.35
C THR A 269 2.93 -6.84 -9.74
N THR A 270 2.02 -5.90 -9.54
CA THR A 270 0.62 -6.01 -9.90
C THR A 270 0.30 -5.09 -11.08
N ALA A 271 -0.43 -5.62 -12.06
CA ALA A 271 -1.07 -4.84 -13.12
C ALA A 271 -2.57 -5.09 -13.10
N PHE A 272 -3.34 -4.01 -13.09
CA PHE A 272 -4.79 -4.06 -13.04
C PHE A 272 -5.38 -3.04 -14.01
N SER A 273 -6.40 -3.44 -14.76
CA SER A 273 -7.16 -2.51 -15.59
C SER A 273 -8.65 -2.80 -15.56
N VAL A 274 -9.45 -1.75 -15.68
CA VAL A 274 -10.89 -1.76 -15.91
C VAL A 274 -11.18 -0.82 -17.05
N ASN A 275 -11.87 -1.33 -18.07
CA ASN A 275 -12.31 -0.55 -19.21
C ASN A 275 -13.76 -0.04 -19.02
N HIS A 276 -14.23 0.79 -19.97
CA HIS A 276 -15.61 1.31 -19.95
C HIS A 276 -16.71 0.24 -20.06
N THR A 277 -16.36 -1.00 -20.42
CA THR A 277 -17.31 -2.12 -20.47
C THR A 277 -17.33 -2.91 -19.17
N ASN A 278 -16.79 -2.35 -18.08
CA ASN A 278 -16.62 -2.98 -16.77
C ASN A 278 -15.84 -4.30 -16.80
N LYS A 279 -15.06 -4.56 -17.85
CA LYS A 279 -14.20 -5.74 -17.93
C LYS A 279 -12.90 -5.43 -17.22
N ALA A 280 -12.65 -6.17 -16.16
CA ALA A 280 -11.43 -6.10 -15.38
C ALA A 280 -10.41 -7.15 -15.86
N LYS A 281 -9.14 -6.74 -16.01
CA LYS A 281 -7.99 -7.63 -16.24
C LYS A 281 -7.02 -7.44 -15.08
N PHE A 282 -6.56 -8.52 -14.48
CA PHE A 282 -5.63 -8.53 -13.37
C PHE A 282 -4.45 -9.46 -13.70
N TYR A 283 -3.25 -8.99 -13.39
CA TYR A 283 -2.02 -9.77 -13.43
C TYR A 283 -1.21 -9.47 -12.19
N GLU A 284 -0.59 -10.50 -11.63
CA GLU A 284 0.39 -10.37 -10.56
C GLU A 284 1.57 -11.29 -10.84
N ARG A 285 2.77 -10.75 -10.64
CA ARG A 285 3.99 -11.54 -10.50
C ARG A 285 4.49 -11.36 -9.07
N TYR A 286 4.67 -12.44 -8.31
CA TYR A 286 5.02 -12.38 -6.90
C TYR A 286 6.13 -13.36 -6.54
N LEU A 287 6.90 -13.03 -5.50
CA LEU A 287 8.01 -13.83 -5.01
C LEU A 287 7.56 -14.71 -3.83
N GLU A 288 7.70 -16.02 -3.96
CA GLU A 288 7.39 -16.99 -2.91
C GLU A 288 8.54 -17.99 -2.80
N ASN A 289 9.11 -18.15 -1.60
CA ASN A 289 10.25 -19.04 -1.35
C ASN A 289 11.43 -18.86 -2.33
N GLY A 290 11.72 -17.60 -2.69
CA GLY A 290 12.80 -17.23 -3.61
C GLY A 290 12.53 -17.50 -5.10
N ASN A 291 11.33 -17.98 -5.45
CA ASN A 291 10.92 -18.22 -6.83
C ASN A 291 9.82 -17.23 -7.24
N TRP A 292 9.89 -16.77 -8.48
CA TRP A 292 8.86 -15.91 -9.07
C TRP A 292 7.72 -16.74 -9.64
N TYR A 293 6.50 -16.38 -9.29
CA TYR A 293 5.27 -16.96 -9.81
C TYR A 293 4.42 -15.90 -10.46
N GLU A 294 3.53 -16.32 -11.35
CA GLU A 294 2.64 -15.43 -12.09
C GLU A 294 1.19 -15.89 -11.96
N SER A 295 0.30 -14.91 -11.93
CA SER A 295 -1.13 -15.09 -11.79
C SER A 295 -1.85 -14.12 -12.72
N ASN A 296 -2.89 -14.57 -13.41
CA ASN A 296 -3.61 -13.77 -14.40
C ASN A 296 -5.09 -14.14 -14.43
N PHE A 297 -5.96 -13.14 -14.27
CA PHE A 297 -7.40 -13.34 -14.25
C PHE A 297 -8.12 -12.22 -15.00
N ALA A 298 -9.31 -12.53 -15.50
CA ALA A 298 -10.26 -11.54 -15.98
C ALA A 298 -11.61 -11.77 -15.32
N PHE A 299 -12.31 -10.68 -15.02
CA PHE A 299 -13.65 -10.71 -14.42
C PHE A 299 -14.43 -9.47 -14.84
N ASN A 300 -15.73 -9.45 -14.54
CA ASN A 300 -16.56 -8.27 -14.77
C ASN A 300 -16.86 -7.59 -13.44
N ILE A 301 -16.85 -6.26 -13.47
CA ILE A 301 -17.41 -5.42 -12.42
C ILE A 301 -18.91 -5.30 -12.66
N ALA A 302 -19.68 -5.56 -11.61
CA ALA A 302 -21.14 -5.52 -11.58
C ALA A 302 -21.66 -4.10 -11.37
#